data_AF-A0A9E1KZ65-F1
#
_entry.id   AF-A0A9E1KZ65-F1
#
_cell.length_a   1.000
_cell.length_b   1.000
_cell.length_c   1.000
_cell.angle_alpha   90.00
_cell.angle_beta   90.00
_cell.angle_gamma   90.00
#
_symmetry.space_group_name_H-M   'P 1'
#
loop_
_entity.id
_entity.type
_entity.pdbx_description
1 polymer ?
#
loop_
_entity_poly.entity_id
_entity_poly.type
_entity_poly.pdbx_seq_one_letter_code
_entity_poly.pdbx_strand_id
1 'polypeptide(L)'
;MKYYFSKILSVVLITGVTFFASIDLYAETNWSCFGSGIGEIFVPGLGYALNAQVDKAILIGGSRWYLNGKTYQATEEDDYEDDPDKIYESESAEDTESGKDETQIYLNRSTWEANYYGSLDFNLLLITWGDLYQNNCEPNTETYSYMLSPFRIDHFYDNWMFWLPVLIAASNYQTFSDNNKIDYYLEKGLSKEDLKRDSFGQYYMVGVGEEMFFRGTVQHYFFETFKQDFNYSAEASRHLSIVSASLVFAAAHSGAGFTANPAQAFIFGVYEGYVYHPSLEEFDLMTAIAVHAWWDLLIAYAILNNAEYHEDQEDVYDENNRTNASLNSQTVYPLLTVAFMF
;
A
#
# COMPACT_ATOMS: atom_id res chain seq x y z
N MET A 1 15.05 -13.98 1.89
CA MET A 1 14.63 -13.23 3.11
C MET A 1 15.63 -12.21 3.70
N LYS A 2 16.91 -12.11 3.30
CA LYS A 2 17.93 -11.38 4.11
C LYS A 2 18.34 -9.96 3.67
N TYR A 3 18.03 -9.47 2.46
CA TYR A 3 18.61 -8.19 2.00
C TYR A 3 17.65 -7.13 1.42
N TYR A 4 16.49 -7.49 0.84
CA TYR A 4 15.66 -6.53 0.08
C TYR A 4 14.33 -6.14 0.72
N PHE A 5 13.77 -7.01 1.55
CA PHE A 5 12.79 -6.66 2.59
C PHE A 5 13.29 -5.52 3.50
N SER A 6 14.61 -5.25 3.48
CA SER A 6 15.31 -4.30 4.33
C SER A 6 14.89 -2.85 4.13
N LYS A 7 14.78 -2.27 2.92
CA LYS A 7 14.68 -0.79 2.81
C LYS A 7 13.29 -0.22 3.12
N ILE A 8 12.23 -0.73 2.51
CA ILE A 8 10.85 -0.25 2.75
C ILE A 8 10.41 -0.65 4.16
N LEU A 9 10.65 -1.90 4.56
CA LEU A 9 10.38 -2.31 5.93
C LEU A 9 11.27 -1.53 6.92
N SER A 10 12.52 -1.18 6.60
CA SER A 10 13.31 -0.31 7.50
C SER A 10 12.78 1.11 7.53
N VAL A 11 12.34 1.71 6.42
CA VAL A 11 11.73 3.04 6.46
C VAL A 11 10.44 2.97 7.29
N VAL A 12 9.55 2.01 7.03
CA VAL A 12 8.29 1.86 7.76
C VAL A 12 8.49 1.40 9.21
N LEU A 13 9.47 0.54 9.52
CA LEU A 13 9.84 0.15 10.89
C LEU A 13 10.53 1.29 11.61
N ILE A 14 11.52 1.96 11.01
CA ILE A 14 12.20 3.09 11.65
C ILE A 14 11.18 4.18 11.89
N THR A 15 10.32 4.47 10.91
CA THR A 15 9.29 5.51 10.99
C THR A 15 8.19 5.13 11.98
N GLY A 16 7.65 3.91 11.92
CA GLY A 16 6.69 3.39 12.89
C GLY A 16 7.27 3.35 14.31
N VAL A 17 8.46 2.78 14.50
CA VAL A 17 9.15 2.73 15.79
C VAL A 17 9.51 4.13 16.29
N THR A 18 9.94 5.06 15.43
CA THR A 18 10.19 6.45 15.86
C THR A 18 8.91 7.15 16.24
N PHE A 19 7.81 7.00 15.50
CA PHE A 19 6.52 7.58 15.87
C PHE A 19 5.98 7.03 17.17
N PHE A 20 6.06 5.72 17.38
CA PHE A 20 5.69 5.13 18.65
C PHE A 20 6.64 5.61 19.78
N ALA A 21 7.94 5.80 19.51
CA ALA A 21 8.91 6.27 20.51
C ALA A 21 8.78 7.76 20.82
N SER A 22 8.23 8.55 19.89
CA SER A 22 8.00 9.99 20.01
C SER A 22 6.57 10.34 20.43
N ILE A 23 5.76 9.37 20.85
CA ILE A 23 4.54 9.60 21.66
C ILE A 23 4.93 10.08 23.08
N ASP A 24 5.95 10.93 23.20
CA ASP A 24 6.37 11.58 24.45
C ASP A 24 5.47 12.78 24.78
N LEU A 25 4.43 13.05 23.99
CA LEU A 25 3.74 14.34 24.05
C LEU A 25 2.54 14.45 24.99
N TYR A 26 1.99 13.37 25.55
CA TYR A 26 1.00 13.47 26.64
C TYR A 26 1.09 12.32 27.67
N ALA A 27 1.76 12.64 28.79
CA ALA A 27 1.65 12.11 30.17
C ALA A 27 1.31 10.61 30.44
N GLU A 28 2.31 9.92 31.02
CA GLU A 28 2.27 8.74 31.93
C GLU A 28 1.70 7.38 31.45
N THR A 29 1.02 7.29 30.30
CA THR A 29 0.46 6.03 29.75
C THR A 29 1.18 5.49 28.50
N ASN A 30 2.22 6.15 27.97
CA ASN A 30 2.66 5.91 26.58
C ASN A 30 3.64 4.76 26.30
N TRP A 31 4.39 4.25 27.28
CA TRP A 31 5.24 3.08 27.05
C TRP A 31 4.41 1.81 26.78
N SER A 32 3.19 1.72 27.30
CA SER A 32 2.30 0.60 26.99
C SER A 32 1.77 0.70 25.57
N CYS A 33 1.51 1.91 25.04
CA CYS A 33 1.07 2.07 23.66
C CYS A 33 2.21 1.83 22.66
N PHE A 34 3.41 2.34 22.95
CA PHE A 34 4.65 1.98 22.25
C PHE A 34 4.88 0.47 22.23
N GLY A 35 4.84 -0.15 23.41
CA GLY A 35 5.02 -1.60 23.57
C GLY A 35 3.93 -2.41 22.86
N SER A 36 2.71 -1.89 22.79
CA SER A 36 1.59 -2.51 22.06
C SER A 36 1.81 -2.45 20.55
N GLY A 37 2.20 -1.29 20.01
CA GLY A 37 2.53 -1.14 18.59
C GLY A 37 3.71 -2.00 18.15
N ILE A 38 4.75 -2.12 19.00
CA ILE A 38 5.88 -3.04 18.76
C ILE A 38 5.45 -4.50 18.92
N GLY A 39 4.63 -4.80 19.92
CA GLY A 39 4.10 -6.14 20.15
C GLY A 39 3.40 -6.73 18.92
N GLU A 40 2.67 -5.89 18.18
CA GLU A 40 1.98 -6.24 16.93
C GLU A 40 2.90 -6.66 15.78
N ILE A 41 4.18 -6.28 15.82
CA ILE A 41 5.18 -6.73 14.83
C ILE A 41 5.53 -8.20 15.07
N PHE A 42 5.68 -8.59 16.33
CA PHE A 42 6.17 -9.91 16.72
C PHE A 42 5.04 -10.93 16.93
N VAL A 43 3.93 -10.47 17.48
CA VAL A 43 2.77 -11.30 17.82
C VAL A 43 1.52 -10.55 17.33
N PRO A 44 1.01 -10.86 16.13
CA PRO A 44 -0.20 -10.24 15.62
C PRO A 44 -1.38 -10.36 16.59
N GLY A 45 -2.02 -9.24 16.89
CA GLY A 45 -3.13 -9.10 17.84
C GLY A 45 -2.72 -8.83 19.30
N LEU A 46 -1.42 -8.85 19.63
CA LEU A 46 -0.95 -8.63 21.00
C LEU A 46 -1.23 -7.22 21.50
N GLY A 47 -1.01 -6.20 20.67
CA GLY A 47 -1.30 -4.81 21.01
C GLY A 47 -2.78 -4.62 21.30
N TYR A 48 -3.66 -5.16 20.47
CA TYR A 48 -5.10 -5.11 20.75
C TYR A 48 -5.49 -5.86 22.03
N ALA A 49 -4.92 -7.04 22.27
CA ALA A 49 -5.21 -7.84 23.46
C ALA A 49 -4.76 -7.12 24.75
N LEU A 50 -3.57 -6.50 24.74
CA LEU A 50 -3.05 -5.75 25.89
C LEU A 50 -3.90 -4.51 26.22
N ASN A 51 -4.59 -3.96 25.22
CA ASN A 51 -5.47 -2.80 25.37
C ASN A 51 -6.96 -3.15 25.43
N ALA A 52 -7.30 -4.41 25.79
CA ALA A 52 -8.66 -4.90 25.98
C ALA A 52 -9.58 -4.83 24.74
N GLN A 53 -9.01 -4.78 23.53
CA GLN A 53 -9.72 -4.79 22.25
C GLN A 53 -9.76 -6.21 21.66
N VAL A 54 -10.38 -7.13 22.40
CA VAL A 54 -10.32 -8.58 22.14
C VAL A 54 -10.93 -8.97 20.79
N ASP A 55 -11.97 -8.28 20.36
CA ASP A 55 -12.59 -8.44 19.05
C ASP A 55 -11.59 -8.18 17.91
N LYS A 56 -10.83 -7.08 17.99
CA LYS A 56 -9.77 -6.78 17.01
C LYS A 56 -8.57 -7.69 17.12
N ALA A 57 -8.18 -8.08 18.34
CA ALA A 57 -7.12 -9.07 18.54
C ALA A 57 -7.46 -10.39 17.83
N ILE A 58 -8.72 -10.83 17.90
CA ILE A 58 -9.18 -12.04 17.21
C ILE A 58 -9.32 -11.80 15.71
N LEU A 59 -10.02 -10.74 15.29
CA LEU A 59 -10.35 -10.52 13.89
C LEU A 59 -9.15 -10.03 13.08
N ILE A 60 -8.50 -8.94 13.49
CA ILE A 60 -7.33 -8.38 12.79
C ILE A 60 -6.10 -9.23 13.10
N GLY A 61 -5.82 -9.47 14.38
CA GLY A 61 -4.65 -10.26 14.79
C GLY A 61 -4.68 -11.71 14.30
N GLY A 62 -5.84 -12.38 14.41
CA GLY A 62 -6.02 -13.73 13.88
C GLY A 62 -5.93 -13.80 12.36
N SER A 63 -6.47 -12.81 11.64
CA SER A 63 -6.31 -12.73 10.17
C SER A 63 -4.86 -12.58 9.79
N ARG A 64 -4.11 -11.69 10.46
CA ARG A 64 -2.67 -11.52 10.25
C ARG A 64 -1.88 -12.80 10.51
N TRP A 65 -2.19 -13.56 11.57
CA TRP A 65 -1.59 -14.88 11.79
C TRP A 65 -1.81 -15.85 10.62
N TYR A 66 -3.04 -15.91 10.11
CA TYR A 66 -3.37 -16.76 8.96
C TYR A 66 -2.62 -16.31 7.69
N LEU A 67 -2.65 -15.01 7.38
CA LEU A 67 -2.02 -14.42 6.21
C LEU A 67 -0.50 -14.60 6.24
N ASN A 68 0.13 -14.33 7.38
CA ASN A 68 1.56 -14.53 7.58
C ASN A 68 1.96 -16.00 7.36
N GLY A 69 1.15 -16.94 7.86
CA GLY A 69 1.35 -18.37 7.61
C GLY A 69 1.25 -18.75 6.12
N LYS A 70 0.30 -18.17 5.40
CA LYS A 70 0.14 -18.36 3.94
C LYS A 70 1.29 -17.76 3.14
N THR A 71 1.73 -16.55 3.49
CA THR A 71 2.92 -15.93 2.91
C THR A 71 4.16 -16.80 3.15
N TYR A 72 4.38 -17.24 4.39
CA TYR A 72 5.53 -18.09 4.72
C TYR A 72 5.55 -19.39 3.91
N GLN A 73 4.40 -20.08 3.82
CA GLN A 73 4.28 -21.28 3.00
C GLN A 73 4.65 -21.02 1.53
N ALA A 74 4.12 -19.94 0.95
CA ALA A 74 4.40 -19.59 -0.44
C ALA A 74 5.87 -19.23 -0.68
N THR A 75 6.52 -18.55 0.27
CA THR A 75 7.95 -18.17 0.14
C THR A 75 8.94 -19.32 0.32
N GLU A 76 8.49 -20.46 0.84
CA GLU A 76 9.32 -21.66 1.03
C GLU A 76 9.23 -22.63 -0.16
N GLU A 77 8.35 -22.39 -1.12
CA GLU A 77 8.28 -23.17 -2.36
C GLU A 77 9.53 -22.90 -3.22
N ASP A 78 10.04 -23.95 -3.87
CA ASP A 78 11.31 -23.90 -4.65
C ASP A 78 11.27 -22.92 -5.83
N ASP A 79 10.07 -22.51 -6.23
CA ASP A 79 9.83 -21.65 -7.38
C ASP A 79 9.39 -20.24 -7.04
N TYR A 80 9.36 -19.89 -5.76
CA TYR A 80 9.15 -18.53 -5.34
C TYR A 80 10.24 -17.62 -5.92
N GLU A 81 9.82 -16.55 -6.63
CA GLU A 81 10.72 -15.54 -7.16
C GLU A 81 10.65 -14.27 -6.32
N ASP A 82 11.82 -13.80 -5.87
CA ASP A 82 12.00 -12.62 -5.03
C ASP A 82 12.91 -11.56 -5.66
N ASP A 83 13.12 -11.63 -6.98
CA ASP A 83 13.80 -10.63 -7.81
C ASP A 83 12.82 -9.94 -8.79
N PRO A 84 12.55 -8.63 -8.67
CA PRO A 84 11.59 -7.94 -9.53
C PRO A 84 12.00 -7.91 -11.01
N ASP A 85 13.31 -7.91 -11.30
CA ASP A 85 13.80 -7.85 -12.69
C ASP A 85 13.55 -9.17 -13.44
N LYS A 86 13.21 -10.25 -12.72
CA LYS A 86 12.78 -11.51 -13.31
C LYS A 86 11.26 -11.65 -13.44
N ILE A 87 10.51 -10.84 -12.68
CA ILE A 87 9.05 -10.78 -12.72
C ILE A 87 8.59 -9.77 -13.76
N TYR A 88 9.22 -8.61 -13.83
CA TYR A 88 8.80 -7.49 -14.67
C TYR A 88 9.87 -7.17 -15.71
N GLU A 89 9.45 -7.14 -16.96
CA GLU A 89 10.26 -6.67 -18.09
C GLU A 89 9.47 -5.58 -18.82
N SER A 90 10.03 -4.37 -18.91
CA SER A 90 9.37 -3.23 -19.53
C SER A 90 10.23 -2.64 -20.64
N GLU A 91 9.61 -2.34 -21.78
CA GLU A 91 10.23 -1.68 -22.92
C GLU A 91 9.43 -0.43 -23.29
N SER A 92 10.15 0.64 -23.66
CA SER A 92 9.52 1.91 -23.99
C SER A 92 8.90 1.89 -25.39
N ALA A 93 7.87 2.69 -25.63
CA ALA A 93 7.21 2.83 -26.93
C ALA A 93 8.17 3.18 -28.09
N GLU A 94 9.31 3.82 -27.79
CA GLU A 94 10.33 4.15 -28.79
C GLU A 94 11.12 2.92 -29.26
N ASP A 95 11.16 1.88 -28.44
CA ASP A 95 11.95 0.67 -28.64
C ASP A 95 11.11 -0.53 -29.14
N THR A 96 9.77 -0.41 -29.16
CA THR A 96 8.85 -1.51 -29.48
C THR A 96 8.23 -1.39 -30.88
N GLU A 97 7.95 -2.52 -31.53
CA GLU A 97 7.30 -2.54 -32.85
C GLU A 97 5.83 -2.08 -32.79
N SER A 98 5.18 -2.24 -31.63
CA SER A 98 3.79 -1.82 -31.43
C SER A 98 3.65 -0.30 -31.29
N GLY A 99 4.74 0.42 -31.00
CA GLY A 99 4.73 1.84 -30.68
C GLY A 99 4.05 2.15 -29.34
N LYS A 100 4.01 1.18 -28.43
CA LYS A 100 3.39 1.25 -27.09
C LYS A 100 4.41 0.90 -26.02
N ASP A 101 4.21 1.40 -24.81
CA ASP A 101 4.96 0.93 -23.65
C ASP A 101 4.53 -0.52 -23.37
N GLU A 102 5.47 -1.46 -23.52
CA GLU A 102 5.21 -2.88 -23.34
C GLU A 102 5.70 -3.31 -21.96
N THR A 103 4.88 -4.06 -21.22
CA THR A 103 5.29 -4.68 -19.96
C THR A 103 4.89 -6.15 -19.92
N GLN A 104 5.89 -7.01 -19.79
CA GLN A 104 5.74 -8.44 -19.62
C GLN A 104 5.88 -8.79 -18.14
N ILE A 105 4.97 -9.64 -17.66
CA ILE A 105 4.85 -9.98 -16.25
C ILE A 105 4.87 -11.50 -16.12
N TYR A 106 5.89 -12.02 -15.48
CA TYR A 106 6.09 -13.45 -15.26
C TYR A 106 5.71 -13.80 -13.82
N LEU A 107 4.64 -14.56 -13.66
CA LEU A 107 4.13 -14.94 -12.34
C LEU A 107 3.86 -16.43 -12.26
N ASN A 108 4.30 -17.03 -11.17
CA ASN A 108 3.88 -18.35 -10.75
C ASN A 108 3.02 -18.27 -9.48
N ARG A 109 2.38 -19.39 -9.15
CA ARG A 109 1.44 -19.49 -8.02
C ARG A 109 2.05 -19.04 -6.69
N SER A 110 3.25 -19.50 -6.35
CA SER A 110 3.90 -19.20 -5.06
C SER A 110 4.28 -17.73 -4.95
N THR A 111 4.81 -17.14 -6.02
CA THR A 111 5.13 -15.70 -6.10
C THR A 111 3.88 -14.83 -5.94
N TRP A 112 2.79 -15.17 -6.63
CA TRP A 112 1.51 -14.46 -6.49
C TRP A 112 0.94 -14.58 -5.07
N GLU A 113 0.86 -15.80 -4.52
CA GLU A 113 0.33 -16.01 -3.17
C GLU A 113 1.17 -15.28 -2.10
N ALA A 114 2.50 -15.33 -2.20
CA ALA A 114 3.39 -14.62 -1.29
C ALA A 114 3.12 -13.11 -1.30
N ASN A 115 3.00 -12.52 -2.49
CA ASN A 115 2.71 -11.09 -2.66
C ASN A 115 1.32 -10.74 -2.12
N TYR A 116 0.29 -11.46 -2.56
CA TYR A 116 -1.10 -11.21 -2.20
C TYR A 116 -1.31 -11.28 -0.69
N TYR A 117 -0.97 -12.41 -0.06
CA TYR A 117 -1.16 -12.57 1.38
C TYR A 117 -0.24 -11.66 2.20
N GLY A 118 0.99 -11.42 1.71
CA GLY A 118 1.95 -10.52 2.37
C GLY A 118 1.46 -9.08 2.38
N SER A 119 0.90 -8.61 1.27
CA SER A 119 0.29 -7.28 1.15
C SER A 119 -0.90 -7.11 2.10
N LEU A 120 -1.77 -8.13 2.23
CA LEU A 120 -2.88 -8.09 3.18
C LEU A 120 -2.41 -8.06 4.65
N ASP A 121 -1.43 -8.89 5.03
CA ASP A 121 -0.87 -8.89 6.40
C ASP A 121 -0.24 -7.53 6.73
N PHE A 122 0.57 -7.01 5.80
CA PHE A 122 1.23 -5.73 5.97
C PHE A 122 0.23 -4.58 6.12
N ASN A 123 -0.82 -4.54 5.30
CA ASN A 123 -1.83 -3.50 5.43
C ASN A 123 -2.66 -3.63 6.71
N LEU A 124 -2.92 -4.86 7.19
CA LEU A 124 -3.53 -5.03 8.52
C LEU A 124 -2.62 -4.59 9.66
N LEU A 125 -1.29 -4.71 9.51
CA LEU A 125 -0.32 -4.12 10.45
C LEU A 125 -0.42 -2.59 10.44
N LEU A 126 -0.47 -1.96 9.26
CA LEU A 126 -0.63 -0.51 9.12
C LEU A 126 -1.95 0.00 9.73
N ILE A 127 -3.05 -0.71 9.49
CA ILE A 127 -4.36 -0.45 10.14
C ILE A 127 -4.20 -0.49 11.66
N THR A 128 -3.52 -1.52 12.16
CA THR A 128 -3.32 -1.69 13.61
C THR A 128 -2.53 -0.55 14.22
N TRP A 129 -1.46 -0.12 13.56
CA TRP A 129 -0.71 1.04 14.02
C TRP A 129 -1.52 2.32 13.94
N GLY A 130 -2.24 2.53 12.85
CA GLY A 130 -3.14 3.67 12.68
C GLY A 130 -4.19 3.76 13.77
N ASP A 131 -4.83 2.63 14.08
CA ASP A 131 -5.89 2.57 15.08
C ASP A 131 -5.38 2.81 16.50
N LEU A 132 -4.29 2.11 16.88
CA LEU A 132 -3.69 2.25 18.20
C LEU A 132 -3.13 3.67 18.41
N TYR A 133 -2.49 4.27 17.39
CA TYR A 133 -1.95 5.62 17.50
C TYR A 133 -3.06 6.67 17.66
N GLN A 134 -4.06 6.67 16.76
CA GLN A 134 -5.11 7.71 16.74
C GLN A 134 -5.96 7.74 18.01
N ASN A 135 -6.06 6.61 18.71
CA ASN A 135 -6.89 6.47 19.91
C ASN A 135 -6.09 6.38 21.20
N ASN A 136 -4.77 6.66 21.17
CA ASN A 136 -3.88 6.51 22.33
C ASN A 136 -4.01 5.12 22.97
N CYS A 137 -4.15 4.09 22.13
CA CYS A 137 -4.40 2.70 22.49
C CYS A 137 -5.71 2.42 23.25
N GLU A 138 -6.60 3.39 23.41
CA GLU A 138 -7.91 3.16 23.99
C GLU A 138 -8.83 2.38 23.02
N PRO A 139 -9.86 1.67 23.54
CA PRO A 139 -10.84 0.98 22.70
C PRO A 139 -11.52 1.90 21.69
N ASN A 140 -11.42 1.53 20.41
CA ASN A 140 -12.02 2.29 19.31
C ASN A 140 -13.00 1.43 18.51
N THR A 141 -14.22 1.91 18.25
CA THR A 141 -15.15 1.20 17.35
C THR A 141 -15.13 1.73 15.92
N GLU A 142 -14.52 2.89 15.69
CA GLU A 142 -14.51 3.59 14.40
C GLU A 142 -13.61 2.90 13.36
N THR A 143 -12.64 2.09 13.79
CA THR A 143 -11.78 1.28 12.91
C THR A 143 -12.57 0.53 11.85
N TYR A 144 -13.68 -0.13 12.25
CA TYR A 144 -14.52 -0.88 11.32
C TYR A 144 -15.25 0.04 10.33
N SER A 145 -15.62 1.25 10.76
CA SER A 145 -16.17 2.27 9.85
C SER A 145 -15.13 2.75 8.86
N TYR A 146 -13.87 2.95 9.29
CA TYR A 146 -12.77 3.31 8.40
C TYR A 146 -12.45 2.22 7.39
N MET A 147 -12.51 0.94 7.78
CA MET A 147 -12.39 -0.14 6.81
C MET A 147 -13.50 -0.06 5.76
N LEU A 148 -14.72 0.28 6.15
CA LEU A 148 -15.84 0.41 5.20
C LEU A 148 -15.83 1.70 4.38
N SER A 149 -14.85 2.60 4.58
CA SER A 149 -14.81 3.92 3.94
C SER A 149 -15.08 3.90 2.44
N PRO A 150 -14.49 3.01 1.62
CA PRO A 150 -14.72 3.02 0.16
C PRO A 150 -16.19 2.86 -0.26
N PHE A 151 -17.05 2.31 0.61
CA PHE A 151 -18.48 2.10 0.33
C PHE A 151 -19.40 3.13 1.00
N ARG A 152 -18.84 4.12 1.71
CA ARG A 152 -19.59 5.19 2.37
C ARG A 152 -19.98 6.30 1.40
N ILE A 153 -20.73 5.94 0.36
CA ILE A 153 -21.20 6.90 -0.66
C ILE A 153 -22.03 8.04 -0.03
N ASP A 154 -22.68 7.77 1.10
CA ASP A 154 -23.35 8.77 1.92
C ASP A 154 -22.43 9.89 2.44
N HIS A 155 -21.14 9.60 2.63
CA HIS A 155 -20.11 10.57 3.02
C HIS A 155 -19.55 11.36 1.84
N PHE A 156 -19.60 10.81 0.61
CA PHE A 156 -18.90 11.40 -0.54
C PHE A 156 -19.80 12.04 -1.61
N TYR A 157 -21.12 11.91 -1.52
CA TYR A 157 -22.02 12.29 -2.60
C TYR A 157 -21.87 13.76 -3.06
N ASP A 158 -21.49 14.67 -2.16
CA ASP A 158 -21.23 16.09 -2.42
C ASP A 158 -19.75 16.49 -2.24
N ASN A 159 -18.85 15.52 -2.00
CA ASN A 159 -17.43 15.79 -1.80
C ASN A 159 -16.66 15.73 -3.14
N TRP A 160 -16.34 16.90 -3.71
CA TRP A 160 -15.60 16.98 -4.97
C TRP A 160 -14.16 16.44 -4.86
N MET A 161 -13.56 16.47 -3.67
CA MET A 161 -12.23 15.89 -3.44
C MET A 161 -12.26 14.37 -3.53
N PHE A 162 -13.41 13.73 -3.29
CA PHE A 162 -13.57 12.32 -3.60
C PHE A 162 -13.71 12.08 -5.11
N TRP A 163 -14.63 12.80 -5.77
CA TRP A 163 -15.00 12.49 -7.16
C TRP A 163 -13.93 12.83 -8.18
N LEU A 164 -13.12 13.86 -7.96
CA LEU A 164 -12.09 14.28 -8.91
C LEU A 164 -11.11 13.15 -9.28
N PRO A 165 -10.40 12.51 -8.33
CA PRO A 165 -9.44 11.44 -8.63
C PRO A 165 -10.13 10.19 -9.19
N VAL A 166 -11.32 9.85 -8.67
CA VAL A 166 -12.12 8.71 -9.17
C VAL A 166 -12.49 8.90 -10.65
N LEU A 167 -12.92 10.10 -11.04
CA LEU A 167 -13.26 10.41 -12.43
C LEU A 167 -12.02 10.43 -13.33
N ILE A 168 -10.88 10.94 -12.83
CA ILE A 168 -9.61 10.90 -13.56
C ILE A 168 -9.20 9.44 -13.82
N ALA A 169 -9.14 8.61 -12.79
CA ALA A 169 -8.79 7.19 -12.89
C ALA A 169 -9.73 6.44 -13.84
N ALA A 170 -11.04 6.67 -13.74
CA ALA A 170 -12.03 6.09 -14.64
C ALA A 170 -11.84 6.54 -16.10
N SER A 171 -11.49 7.81 -16.33
CA SER A 171 -11.26 8.34 -17.68
C SER A 171 -9.98 7.82 -18.33
N ASN A 172 -8.95 7.54 -17.52
CA ASN A 172 -7.67 7.01 -17.99
C ASN A 172 -7.76 5.57 -18.50
N TYR A 173 -8.84 4.83 -18.22
CA TYR A 173 -9.07 3.48 -18.73
C TYR A 173 -8.84 3.38 -20.26
N GLN A 174 -9.39 4.33 -21.01
CA GLN A 174 -9.31 4.33 -22.48
C GLN A 174 -7.89 4.67 -22.95
N THR A 175 -7.30 5.72 -22.39
CA THR A 175 -5.94 6.18 -22.73
C THR A 175 -4.89 5.11 -22.43
N PHE A 176 -5.07 4.37 -21.33
CA PHE A 176 -4.17 3.30 -20.94
C PHE A 176 -4.07 2.21 -22.02
N SER A 177 -5.21 1.74 -22.53
CA SER A 177 -5.24 0.71 -23.59
C SER A 177 -4.62 1.19 -24.90
N ASP A 178 -4.70 2.48 -25.20
CA ASP A 178 -4.16 3.05 -26.43
C ASP A 178 -2.62 3.15 -26.38
N ASN A 179 -2.04 3.43 -25.21
CA ASN A 179 -0.61 3.68 -25.03
C ASN A 179 0.19 2.48 -24.51
N ASN A 180 -0.46 1.50 -23.87
CA ASN A 180 0.22 0.40 -23.21
C ASN A 180 -0.18 -0.96 -23.80
N LYS A 181 0.73 -1.91 -23.71
CA LYS A 181 0.48 -3.34 -23.93
C LYS A 181 1.06 -4.13 -22.76
N ILE A 182 0.25 -5.00 -22.19
CA ILE A 182 0.64 -5.81 -21.04
C ILE A 182 0.39 -7.27 -21.34
N ASP A 183 1.40 -8.09 -21.11
CA ASP A 183 1.36 -9.54 -21.27
C ASP A 183 1.67 -10.21 -19.93
N TYR A 184 0.70 -10.97 -19.39
CA TYR A 184 0.90 -11.83 -18.23
C TYR A 184 1.24 -13.24 -18.68
N TYR A 185 2.41 -13.73 -18.30
CA TYR A 185 2.83 -15.11 -18.44
C TYR A 185 2.61 -15.81 -17.09
N LEU A 186 1.58 -16.67 -17.05
CA LEU A 186 1.11 -17.30 -15.82
C LEU A 186 1.49 -18.78 -15.81
N GLU A 187 2.22 -19.18 -14.78
CA GLU A 187 2.74 -20.53 -14.65
C GLU A 187 2.18 -21.27 -13.43
N LYS A 188 2.30 -22.60 -13.48
CA LYS A 188 2.08 -23.51 -12.34
C LYS A 188 0.68 -23.40 -11.72
N GLY A 189 -0.33 -23.36 -12.59
CA GLY A 189 -1.73 -23.35 -12.20
C GLY A 189 -2.22 -22.02 -11.61
N LEU A 190 -1.47 -20.93 -11.77
CA LEU A 190 -1.97 -19.58 -11.57
C LEU A 190 -2.81 -19.18 -12.80
N SER A 191 -4.06 -18.76 -12.60
CA SER A 191 -4.92 -18.30 -13.69
C SER A 191 -5.23 -16.81 -13.62
N LYS A 192 -5.68 -16.25 -14.74
CA LYS A 192 -6.22 -14.89 -14.83
C LYS A 192 -7.32 -14.62 -13.80
N GLU A 193 -8.18 -15.60 -13.55
CA GLU A 193 -9.25 -15.48 -12.56
C GLU A 193 -8.71 -15.38 -11.14
N ASP A 194 -7.60 -16.03 -10.81
CA ASP A 194 -6.94 -15.86 -9.52
C ASP A 194 -6.49 -14.41 -9.33
N LEU A 195 -5.77 -13.85 -10.31
CA LEU A 195 -5.32 -12.45 -10.28
C LEU A 195 -6.51 -11.51 -10.08
N LYS A 196 -7.53 -11.62 -10.94
CA LYS A 196 -8.71 -10.73 -10.89
C LYS A 196 -9.50 -10.84 -9.59
N ARG A 197 -9.66 -12.05 -9.05
CA ARG A 197 -10.36 -12.29 -7.78
C ARG A 197 -9.60 -11.61 -6.63
N ASP A 198 -8.30 -11.82 -6.58
CA ASP A 198 -7.46 -11.45 -5.44
C ASP A 198 -7.18 -9.94 -5.44
N SER A 199 -6.99 -9.32 -6.61
CA SER A 199 -6.67 -7.89 -6.74
C SER A 199 -7.68 -6.97 -6.04
N PHE A 200 -8.98 -7.28 -6.05
CA PHE A 200 -9.95 -6.44 -5.35
C PHE A 200 -9.63 -6.34 -3.86
N GLY A 201 -9.42 -7.47 -3.20
CA GLY A 201 -9.14 -7.50 -1.76
C GLY A 201 -7.79 -6.85 -1.44
N GLN A 202 -6.78 -7.08 -2.28
CA GLN A 202 -5.45 -6.50 -2.11
C GLN A 202 -5.48 -4.97 -2.15
N TYR A 203 -5.94 -4.38 -3.26
CA TYR A 203 -5.92 -2.93 -3.47
C TYR A 203 -6.91 -2.18 -2.57
N TYR A 204 -8.03 -2.81 -2.21
CA TYR A 204 -8.90 -2.28 -1.17
C TYR A 204 -8.17 -2.15 0.18
N MET A 205 -7.48 -3.21 0.61
CA MET A 205 -6.78 -3.20 1.90
C MET A 205 -5.58 -2.26 1.91
N VAL A 206 -4.91 -2.09 0.78
CA VAL A 206 -3.86 -1.09 0.56
C VAL A 206 -4.36 0.31 0.89
N GLY A 207 -5.42 0.77 0.22
CA GLY A 207 -5.95 2.12 0.47
C GLY A 207 -6.38 2.34 1.93
N VAL A 208 -6.92 1.30 2.58
CA VAL A 208 -7.27 1.37 4.02
C VAL A 208 -6.02 1.44 4.89
N GLY A 209 -5.08 0.50 4.74
CA GLY A 209 -3.91 0.39 5.59
C GLY A 209 -2.95 1.56 5.43
N GLU A 210 -2.63 1.91 4.19
CA GLU A 210 -1.72 3.00 3.90
C GLU A 210 -2.25 4.34 4.42
N GLU A 211 -3.51 4.70 4.16
CA GLU A 211 -4.01 6.01 4.62
C GLU A 211 -4.22 6.05 6.14
N MET A 212 -4.64 4.94 6.79
CA MET A 212 -4.68 4.85 8.25
C MET A 212 -3.31 5.10 8.89
N PHE A 213 -2.24 4.66 8.23
CA PHE A 213 -0.88 4.92 8.68
C PHE A 213 -0.38 6.31 8.24
N PHE A 214 -0.24 6.58 6.94
CA PHE A 214 0.38 7.80 6.43
C PHE A 214 -0.41 9.08 6.73
N ARG A 215 -1.74 9.04 6.77
CA ARG A 215 -2.54 10.21 7.15
C ARG A 215 -2.90 10.20 8.62
N GLY A 216 -3.52 9.09 9.03
CA GLY A 216 -4.01 8.95 10.40
C GLY A 216 -2.90 8.97 11.45
N THR A 217 -1.70 8.49 11.12
CA THR A 217 -0.55 8.46 12.04
C THR A 217 0.51 9.49 11.66
N VAL A 218 1.15 9.31 10.50
CA VAL A 218 2.36 10.07 10.11
C VAL A 218 2.06 11.56 9.93
N GLN A 219 1.04 11.90 9.15
CA GLN A 219 0.66 13.30 8.94
C GLN A 219 0.11 13.93 10.22
N HIS A 220 -0.73 13.21 10.97
CA HIS A 220 -1.26 13.71 12.24
C HIS A 220 -0.13 14.00 13.23
N TYR A 221 0.84 13.09 13.35
CA TYR A 221 2.04 13.28 14.16
C TYR A 221 2.79 14.56 13.77
N PHE A 222 3.12 14.72 12.49
CA PHE A 222 3.85 15.91 12.04
C PHE A 222 3.07 17.20 12.31
N PHE A 223 1.75 17.18 12.15
CA PHE A 223 0.91 18.34 12.44
C PHE A 223 1.03 18.74 13.92
N GLU A 224 0.87 17.79 14.83
CA GLU A 224 0.98 18.06 16.27
C GLU A 224 2.40 18.46 16.68
N THR A 225 3.44 17.79 16.17
CA THR A 225 4.85 18.19 16.42
C THR A 225 5.13 19.61 15.95
N PHE A 226 4.76 19.97 14.72
CA PHE A 226 5.02 21.31 14.20
C PHE A 226 4.25 22.38 14.98
N LYS A 227 3.01 22.09 15.36
CA LYS A 227 2.15 23.03 16.08
C LYS A 227 2.57 23.19 17.54
N GLN A 228 2.89 22.09 18.24
CA GLN A 228 3.13 22.08 19.68
C GLN A 228 4.61 22.25 20.02
N ASP A 229 5.51 21.49 19.39
CA ASP A 229 6.94 21.48 19.75
C ASP A 229 7.70 22.61 19.09
N PHE A 230 7.42 22.85 17.80
CA PHE A 230 8.06 23.92 17.05
C PHE A 230 7.27 25.24 17.11
N ASN A 231 6.09 25.21 17.75
CA ASN A 231 5.23 26.37 17.99
C ASN A 231 4.92 27.15 16.69
N TYR A 232 4.75 26.43 15.57
CA TYR A 232 4.31 27.01 14.31
C TYR A 232 2.80 27.30 14.35
N SER A 233 2.34 28.20 13.48
CA SER A 233 0.89 28.44 13.35
C SER A 233 0.17 27.18 12.87
N ALA A 234 -1.13 27.05 13.17
CA ALA A 234 -1.93 25.92 12.70
C ALA A 234 -1.88 25.77 11.17
N GLU A 235 -1.94 26.90 10.44
CA GLU A 235 -1.81 26.94 8.99
C GLU A 235 -0.45 26.42 8.50
N ALA A 236 0.65 26.90 9.10
CA ALA A 236 1.99 26.43 8.73
C ALA A 236 2.17 24.94 9.05
N SER A 237 1.68 24.50 10.22
CA SER A 237 1.76 23.12 10.67
C SER A 237 0.97 22.19 9.74
N ARG A 238 -0.21 22.62 9.28
CA ARG A 238 -1.02 21.88 8.29
C ARG A 238 -0.22 21.63 7.01
N HIS A 239 0.29 22.67 6.37
CA HIS A 239 1.03 22.52 5.11
C HIS A 239 2.33 21.74 5.27
N LEU A 240 3.08 21.99 6.34
CA LEU A 240 4.32 21.28 6.62
C LEU A 240 4.07 19.79 6.92
N SER A 241 2.99 19.46 7.63
CA SER A 241 2.61 18.07 7.91
C SER A 241 2.27 17.30 6.63
N ILE A 242 1.52 17.94 5.71
CA ILE A 242 1.17 17.38 4.40
C ILE A 242 2.44 17.06 3.61
N VAL A 243 3.34 18.05 3.46
CA VAL A 243 4.58 17.85 2.70
C VAL A 243 5.48 16.80 3.34
N SER A 244 5.61 16.81 4.67
CA SER A 244 6.48 15.87 5.40
C SER A 244 5.97 14.43 5.29
N ALA A 245 4.67 14.21 5.52
CA ALA A 245 4.07 12.89 5.35
C ALA A 245 4.15 12.40 3.90
N SER A 246 3.98 13.29 2.92
CA SER A 246 4.11 12.96 1.49
C SER A 246 5.53 12.55 1.11
N LEU A 247 6.56 13.14 1.74
CA LEU A 247 7.95 12.71 1.54
C LEU A 247 8.21 11.32 2.11
N VAL A 248 7.67 11.02 3.30
CA VAL A 248 7.78 9.67 3.89
C VAL A 248 7.07 8.66 2.99
N PHE A 249 5.87 8.98 2.52
CA PHE A 249 5.10 8.16 1.59
C PHE A 249 5.87 7.91 0.29
N ALA A 250 6.44 8.95 -0.31
CA ALA A 250 7.25 8.86 -1.51
C ALA A 250 8.51 8.00 -1.34
N ALA A 251 9.18 8.13 -0.19
CA ALA A 251 10.37 7.33 0.13
C ALA A 251 10.06 5.84 0.31
N ALA A 252 8.80 5.50 0.55
CA ALA A 252 8.33 4.13 0.73
C ALA A 252 7.90 3.47 -0.60
N HIS A 253 7.92 4.23 -1.70
CA HIS A 253 7.56 3.80 -3.06
C HIS A 253 8.80 3.63 -3.96
N SER A 254 8.74 2.71 -4.92
CA SER A 254 9.84 2.41 -5.84
C SER A 254 9.48 2.55 -7.32
N GLY A 255 8.21 2.39 -7.68
CA GLY A 255 7.75 2.30 -9.07
C GLY A 255 7.71 0.88 -9.64
N ALA A 256 8.04 -0.16 -8.86
CA ALA A 256 8.00 -1.54 -9.33
C ALA A 256 6.56 -2.04 -9.57
N GLY A 257 6.33 -2.89 -10.56
CA GLY A 257 5.07 -3.63 -10.72
C GLY A 257 3.82 -2.75 -10.81
N PHE A 258 3.85 -1.72 -11.66
CA PHE A 258 2.79 -0.72 -11.85
C PHE A 258 2.48 0.15 -10.62
N THR A 259 3.34 0.14 -9.61
CA THR A 259 3.23 1.08 -8.50
C THR A 259 3.77 2.46 -8.87
N ALA A 260 3.39 3.47 -8.09
CA ALA A 260 3.88 4.82 -8.18
C ALA A 260 5.40 4.86 -8.00
N ASN A 261 6.09 5.59 -8.87
CA ASN A 261 7.45 6.02 -8.56
C ASN A 261 7.43 7.07 -7.43
N PRO A 262 8.58 7.37 -6.78
CA PRO A 262 8.63 8.33 -5.68
C PRO A 262 8.04 9.72 -6.00
N ALA A 263 8.20 10.21 -7.23
CA ALA A 263 7.67 11.52 -7.61
C ALA A 263 6.14 11.51 -7.72
N GLN A 264 5.57 10.46 -8.31
CA GLN A 264 4.11 10.27 -8.37
C GLN A 264 3.51 10.07 -6.98
N ALA A 265 4.13 9.20 -6.17
CA ALA A 265 3.73 8.98 -4.80
C ALA A 265 3.77 10.28 -3.98
N PHE A 266 4.79 11.13 -4.16
CA PHE A 266 4.83 12.44 -3.50
C PHE A 266 3.64 13.33 -3.91
N ILE A 267 3.34 13.43 -5.20
CA ILE A 267 2.24 14.27 -5.69
C ILE A 267 0.89 13.75 -5.19
N PHE A 268 0.67 12.44 -5.27
CA PHE A 268 -0.53 11.79 -4.74
C PHE A 268 -0.65 11.99 -3.23
N GLY A 269 0.47 11.82 -2.50
CA GLY A 269 0.52 12.05 -1.07
C GLY A 269 0.19 13.48 -0.67
N VAL A 270 0.60 14.48 -1.46
CA VAL A 270 0.24 15.88 -1.21
C VAL A 270 -1.26 16.07 -1.41
N TYR A 271 -1.83 15.49 -2.46
CA TYR A 271 -3.27 15.53 -2.71
C TYR A 271 -4.05 14.90 -1.55
N GLU A 272 -3.73 13.64 -1.22
CA GLU A 272 -4.34 12.91 -0.11
C GLU A 272 -4.17 13.63 1.23
N GLY A 273 -3.04 14.31 1.45
CA GLY A 273 -2.83 15.09 2.65
C GLY A 273 -3.79 16.27 2.78
N TYR A 274 -4.20 16.88 1.67
CA TYR A 274 -5.26 17.89 1.65
C TYR A 274 -6.66 17.30 1.75
N VAL A 275 -6.90 16.11 1.18
CA VAL A 275 -8.15 15.38 1.36
C VAL A 275 -8.36 15.03 2.83
N TYR A 276 -7.32 14.50 3.48
CA TYR A 276 -7.34 14.16 4.89
C TYR A 276 -7.45 15.39 5.81
N HIS A 277 -6.83 16.52 5.47
CA HIS A 277 -6.85 17.71 6.31
C HIS A 277 -7.45 18.90 5.53
N PRO A 278 -8.77 18.90 5.22
CA PRO A 278 -9.37 19.86 4.27
C PRO A 278 -9.43 21.29 4.82
N SER A 279 -9.55 21.45 6.14
CA SER A 279 -9.61 22.73 6.83
C SER A 279 -8.84 22.66 8.16
N LEU A 280 -8.57 23.79 8.83
CA LEU A 280 -7.77 23.80 10.07
C LEU A 280 -8.39 23.06 11.27
N GLU A 281 -9.67 22.73 11.18
CA GLU A 281 -10.46 22.17 12.29
C GLU A 281 -10.90 20.73 12.03
N GLU A 282 -10.59 20.18 10.85
CA GLU A 282 -11.20 18.94 10.38
C GLU A 282 -10.14 17.97 9.84
N PHE A 283 -10.28 16.71 10.24
CA PHE A 283 -9.57 15.58 9.65
C PHE A 283 -10.59 14.60 9.04
N ASP A 284 -10.45 14.29 7.76
CA ASP A 284 -11.32 13.39 7.01
C ASP A 284 -10.55 12.19 6.49
N LEU A 285 -10.25 11.27 7.41
CA LEU A 285 -9.57 10.01 7.08
C LEU A 285 -10.42 9.10 6.17
N MET A 286 -11.75 9.21 6.28
CA MET A 286 -12.68 8.39 5.50
C MET A 286 -12.59 8.72 4.01
N THR A 287 -12.54 10.00 3.65
CA THR A 287 -12.36 10.41 2.25
C THR A 287 -11.00 10.00 1.73
N ALA A 288 -9.92 10.17 2.49
CA ALA A 288 -8.58 9.79 2.06
C ALA A 288 -8.46 8.28 1.75
N ILE A 289 -8.93 7.43 2.69
CA ILE A 289 -8.98 5.97 2.49
C ILE A 289 -9.78 5.62 1.22
N ALA A 290 -10.94 6.26 1.03
CA ALA A 290 -11.81 5.93 -0.08
C ALA A 290 -11.21 6.36 -1.43
N VAL A 291 -10.57 7.52 -1.50
CA VAL A 291 -9.88 7.98 -2.72
C VAL A 291 -8.78 7.00 -3.10
N HIS A 292 -7.87 6.69 -2.18
CA HIS A 292 -6.77 5.76 -2.44
C HIS A 292 -7.28 4.38 -2.87
N ALA A 293 -8.20 3.78 -2.11
CA ALA A 293 -8.73 2.46 -2.45
C ALA A 293 -9.40 2.45 -3.85
N TRP A 294 -10.22 3.45 -4.18
CA TRP A 294 -10.86 3.49 -5.49
C TRP A 294 -9.88 3.79 -6.63
N TRP A 295 -8.87 4.63 -6.40
CA TRP A 295 -7.81 4.92 -7.35
C TRP A 295 -7.11 3.62 -7.78
N ASP A 296 -6.63 2.85 -6.80
CA ASP A 296 -5.95 1.59 -7.05
C ASP A 296 -6.85 0.54 -7.70
N LEU A 297 -8.09 0.40 -7.20
CA LEU A 297 -9.05 -0.56 -7.75
C LEU A 297 -9.37 -0.27 -9.23
N LEU A 298 -9.57 0.99 -9.60
CA LEU A 298 -9.88 1.37 -10.98
C LEU A 298 -8.67 1.15 -11.90
N ILE A 299 -7.46 1.43 -11.41
CA ILE A 299 -6.24 1.23 -12.17
C ILE A 299 -5.96 -0.27 -12.37
N ALA A 300 -5.97 -1.05 -11.29
CA ALA A 300 -5.83 -2.50 -11.37
C ALA A 300 -6.90 -3.11 -12.28
N TYR A 301 -8.14 -2.61 -12.20
CA TYR A 301 -9.20 -3.05 -13.10
C TYR A 301 -8.86 -2.80 -14.57
N ALA A 302 -8.37 -1.62 -14.97
CA ALA A 302 -8.03 -1.43 -16.39
C ALA A 302 -6.79 -2.21 -16.82
N ILE A 303 -5.76 -2.33 -15.96
CA ILE A 303 -4.58 -3.17 -16.24
C ILE A 303 -5.04 -4.60 -16.53
N LEU A 304 -5.76 -5.22 -15.60
CA LEU A 304 -6.14 -6.63 -15.70
C LEU A 304 -7.18 -6.92 -16.78
N ASN A 305 -7.97 -5.92 -17.20
CA ASN A 305 -8.96 -6.10 -18.27
C ASN A 305 -8.44 -5.77 -19.67
N ASN A 306 -7.33 -5.04 -19.79
CA ASN A 306 -6.70 -4.75 -21.09
C ASN A 306 -5.42 -5.57 -21.33
N ALA A 307 -4.95 -6.35 -20.36
CA ALA A 307 -3.82 -7.25 -20.54
C ALA A 307 -4.16 -8.53 -21.32
N GLU A 308 -3.17 -9.05 -22.02
CA GLU A 308 -3.15 -10.39 -22.62
C GLU A 308 -2.60 -11.40 -21.60
N TYR A 309 -3.09 -12.64 -21.65
CA TYR A 309 -2.78 -13.68 -20.66
C TYR A 309 -2.35 -14.96 -21.37
N HIS A 310 -1.20 -15.48 -20.97
CA HIS A 310 -0.57 -16.69 -21.47
C HIS A 310 -0.50 -17.69 -20.31
N GLU A 311 -1.54 -18.53 -20.17
CA GLU A 311 -1.67 -19.51 -19.08
C GLU A 311 -1.07 -20.87 -19.44
N ASP A 312 -0.66 -21.62 -18.41
CA ASP A 312 -0.16 -23.01 -18.51
C ASP A 312 0.99 -23.18 -19.50
N GLN A 313 1.89 -22.19 -19.56
CA GLN A 313 3.17 -22.37 -20.24
C GLN A 313 4.04 -23.33 -19.40
N GLU A 314 4.28 -24.56 -19.90
CA GLU A 314 5.32 -25.44 -19.36
C GLU A 314 6.69 -24.80 -19.64
N ASP A 315 7.40 -24.40 -18.59
CA ASP A 315 8.81 -24.00 -18.60
C ASP A 315 9.21 -22.76 -19.44
N VAL A 316 8.67 -21.56 -19.16
CA VAL A 316 9.28 -20.30 -19.68
C VAL A 316 10.54 -19.91 -18.88
N TYR A 317 10.76 -20.52 -17.72
CA TYR A 317 12.01 -20.47 -16.94
C TYR A 317 13.15 -21.31 -17.55
N ASP A 318 13.52 -21.07 -18.81
CA ASP A 318 14.84 -21.50 -19.31
C ASP A 318 15.86 -20.38 -19.06
N GLU A 319 16.67 -20.52 -18.00
CA GLU A 319 17.76 -19.61 -17.63
C GLU A 319 18.69 -19.26 -18.82
N ASN A 320 18.77 -20.11 -19.85
CA ASN A 320 19.67 -19.92 -20.98
C ASN A 320 19.17 -18.92 -22.03
N ASN A 321 17.90 -18.51 -21.99
CA ASN A 321 17.33 -17.60 -23.00
C ASN A 321 17.25 -16.13 -22.55
N ARG A 322 17.50 -15.84 -21.26
CA ARG A 322 17.35 -14.49 -20.66
C ARG A 322 18.63 -13.65 -20.61
N THR A 323 19.78 -14.14 -21.08
CA THR A 323 21.09 -13.49 -20.88
C THR A 323 21.39 -12.23 -21.74
N ASN A 324 20.45 -11.69 -22.51
CA ASN A 324 20.74 -10.58 -23.44
C ASN A 324 20.12 -9.21 -23.12
N ALA A 325 19.36 -9.05 -22.05
CA ALA A 325 18.88 -7.73 -21.62
C ALA A 325 19.68 -7.26 -20.40
N SER A 326 20.72 -6.43 -20.63
CA SER A 326 21.51 -5.85 -19.54
C SER A 326 21.04 -4.44 -19.16
N LEU A 327 20.78 -4.29 -17.86
CA LEU A 327 21.18 -3.15 -17.01
C LEU A 327 20.45 -1.80 -17.21
N ASN A 328 19.31 -1.64 -16.54
CA ASN A 328 19.14 -0.62 -15.47
C ASN A 328 17.69 -0.59 -14.95
N SER A 329 17.42 -1.30 -13.86
CA SER A 329 16.32 -0.96 -12.95
C SER A 329 16.64 -1.52 -11.57
N GLN A 330 16.91 -0.64 -10.60
CA GLN A 330 16.92 -1.06 -9.19
C GLN A 330 15.48 -1.03 -8.72
N THR A 331 14.81 -2.17 -8.70
CA THR A 331 13.39 -2.22 -8.32
C THR A 331 13.15 -3.23 -7.20
N VAL A 332 12.20 -2.91 -6.31
CA VAL A 332 11.94 -3.53 -5.00
C VAL A 332 10.48 -3.96 -4.97
N TYR A 333 10.16 -5.13 -4.41
CA TYR A 333 8.78 -5.62 -4.22
C TYR A 333 7.94 -4.60 -3.46
N PRO A 334 6.76 -4.21 -3.98
CA PRO A 334 5.92 -3.24 -3.30
C PRO A 334 5.13 -3.92 -2.19
N LEU A 335 5.61 -3.80 -0.95
CA LEU A 335 4.78 -3.94 0.25
C LEU A 335 3.82 -2.75 0.41
N LEU A 336 4.13 -1.65 -0.27
CA LEU A 336 3.31 -0.45 -0.41
C LEU A 336 3.01 -0.23 -1.89
N THR A 337 1.76 0.04 -2.22
CA THR A 337 1.27 0.17 -3.59
C THR A 337 0.34 1.37 -3.67
N VAL A 338 0.65 2.33 -4.54
CA VAL A 338 -0.38 3.12 -5.22
C VAL A 338 -0.22 2.79 -6.69
N ALA A 339 -1.24 2.29 -7.36
CA ALA A 339 -1.13 1.96 -8.76
C ALA A 339 -1.16 3.24 -9.62
N PHE A 340 -0.38 3.30 -10.70
CA PHE A 340 -0.44 4.38 -11.68
C PHE A 340 -0.56 3.84 -13.11
N MET A 341 -1.33 4.56 -13.93
CA MET A 341 -1.35 4.40 -15.38
C MET A 341 -0.50 5.50 -16.01
N PHE A 342 0.36 5.13 -16.95
CA PHE A 342 1.01 6.05 -17.87
C PHE A 342 0.26 6.07 -19.20
#